data_AF-A0A3S9MM04-F1
#
_entry.id   AF-A0A3S9MM04-F1
#
_cell.length_a   1.000
_cell.length_b   1.000
_cell.length_c   1.000
_cell.angle_alpha   90.00
_cell.angle_beta   90.00
_cell.angle_gamma   90.00
#
_symmetry.space_group_name_H-M   'P 1'
#
loop_
_entity.id
_entity.type
_entity.pdbx_description
1 polymer ?
#
loop_
_entity_poly.entity_id
_entity_poly.type
_entity_poly.pdbx_seq_one_letter_code
_entity_poly.pdbx_strand_id
1 'polypeptide(L)'
;MGGSILTQRGSERAKRREIELVRGHEEIRENRSLRRTCYAELNRDARQFTTALNHHLHVMRERGVGDSDIEALEAAKDAHRGRYSEAQMIAPDEVLKQASVVNQALNKVYGQVKRLERGAPEPGETMETAARAQYEVWDNLRAMRTTMRQELVVTPEE
;
A
#
# COMPACT_ATOMS: atom_id res chain seq x y z
N MET A 1 -42.73 15.29 -45.34
CA MET A 1 -42.17 15.75 -44.06
C MET A 1 -41.56 14.56 -43.31
N GLY A 2 -40.29 14.19 -43.59
CA GLY A 2 -39.65 13.00 -42.98
C GLY A 2 -38.16 13.14 -42.67
N GLY A 3 -37.47 14.12 -43.27
CA GLY A 3 -36.04 14.34 -43.06
C GLY A 3 -35.68 14.86 -41.66
N SER A 4 -36.57 15.62 -41.01
CA SER A 4 -36.29 16.26 -39.72
C SER A 4 -36.24 15.30 -38.53
N ILE A 5 -36.96 14.17 -38.59
CA ILE A 5 -37.00 13.19 -37.49
C ILE A 5 -35.80 12.23 -37.57
N LEU A 6 -35.30 11.96 -38.79
CA LEU A 6 -34.11 11.14 -39.02
C LEU A 6 -32.82 11.86 -38.59
N THR A 7 -32.70 13.16 -38.87
CA THR A 7 -31.57 13.97 -38.41
C THR A 7 -31.55 14.15 -36.89
N GLN A 8 -32.70 14.36 -36.27
CA GLN A 8 -32.82 14.48 -34.80
C GLN A 8 -32.44 13.18 -34.06
N ARG A 9 -32.82 12.00 -34.60
CA ARG A 9 -32.41 10.71 -34.02
C ARG A 9 -30.92 10.41 -34.20
N GLY A 10 -30.33 10.90 -35.30
CA GLY A 10 -28.89 10.83 -35.54
C GLY A 10 -28.10 11.70 -34.55
N SER A 11 -28.54 12.94 -34.31
CA SER A 11 -27.88 13.85 -33.37
C SER A 11 -27.97 13.36 -31.91
N GLU A 12 -29.11 12.81 -31.50
CA GLU A 12 -29.27 12.23 -30.16
C GLU A 12 -28.35 11.01 -29.93
N ARG A 13 -28.14 10.15 -30.94
CA ARG A 13 -27.21 9.02 -30.83
C ARG A 13 -25.75 9.46 -30.77
N ALA A 14 -25.37 10.45 -31.59
CA ALA A 14 -24.02 11.01 -31.57
C ALA A 14 -23.72 11.65 -30.21
N LYS A 15 -24.65 12.44 -29.68
CA LYS A 15 -24.54 13.07 -28.36
C LYS A 15 -24.44 12.07 -27.22
N ARG A 16 -25.20 10.97 -27.25
CA ARG A 16 -25.07 9.88 -26.26
C ARG A 16 -23.71 9.22 -26.30
N ARG A 17 -23.18 8.95 -27.49
CA ARG A 17 -21.86 8.34 -27.66
C ARG A 17 -20.74 9.27 -27.18
N GLU A 18 -20.87 10.56 -27.43
CA GLU A 18 -19.95 11.58 -26.89
C GLU A 18 -19.97 11.61 -25.35
N ILE A 19 -21.16 11.60 -24.74
CA ILE A 19 -21.32 11.53 -23.27
C ILE A 19 -20.70 10.25 -22.71
N GLU A 20 -20.91 9.10 -23.35
CA GLU A 20 -20.33 7.81 -22.93
C GLU A 20 -18.80 7.82 -23.01
N LEU A 21 -18.21 8.38 -24.08
CA LEU A 21 -16.77 8.52 -24.21
C LEU A 21 -16.17 9.43 -23.14
N VAL A 22 -16.80 10.60 -22.89
CA VAL A 22 -16.36 11.53 -21.83
C VAL A 22 -16.42 10.86 -20.46
N ARG A 23 -17.52 10.15 -20.14
CA ARG A 23 -17.66 9.41 -18.87
C ARG A 23 -16.61 8.32 -18.73
N GLY A 24 -16.35 7.55 -19.79
CA GLY A 24 -15.31 6.52 -19.77
C GLY A 24 -13.93 7.10 -19.48
N HIS A 25 -13.57 8.24 -20.10
CA HIS A 25 -12.31 8.92 -19.82
C HIS A 25 -12.23 9.48 -18.39
N GLU A 26 -13.35 9.98 -17.86
CA GLU A 26 -13.43 10.44 -16.46
C GLU A 26 -13.23 9.27 -15.49
N GLU A 27 -13.92 8.14 -15.68
CA GLU A 27 -13.77 6.94 -14.85
C GLU A 27 -12.33 6.39 -14.84
N ILE A 28 -11.68 6.33 -16.01
CA ILE A 28 -10.28 5.91 -16.12
C ILE A 28 -9.36 6.86 -15.33
N ARG A 29 -9.57 8.18 -15.47
CA ARG A 29 -8.77 9.19 -14.77
C ARG A 29 -8.97 9.12 -13.25
N GLU A 30 -10.21 8.98 -12.80
CA GLU A 30 -10.56 8.86 -11.38
C GLU A 30 -9.97 7.58 -10.78
N ASN A 31 -10.10 6.44 -11.47
CA ASN A 31 -9.52 5.18 -11.03
C ASN A 31 -8.00 5.26 -10.90
N ARG A 32 -7.33 5.89 -11.88
CA ARG A 32 -5.87 6.11 -11.84
C ARG A 32 -5.45 7.03 -10.69
N SER A 33 -6.22 8.10 -10.44
CA SER A 33 -5.99 9.02 -9.32
C SER A 33 -6.15 8.31 -7.96
N LEU A 34 -7.19 7.49 -7.83
CA LEU A 34 -7.46 6.67 -6.64
C LEU A 34 -6.31 5.70 -6.38
N ARG A 35 -5.87 4.94 -7.40
CA ARG A 35 -4.72 4.02 -7.30
C ARG A 35 -3.44 4.75 -6.91
N ARG A 36 -3.15 5.90 -7.53
CA ARG A 36 -1.95 6.69 -7.22
C ARG A 36 -1.92 7.13 -5.75
N THR A 37 -3.05 7.59 -5.22
CA THR A 37 -3.20 7.98 -3.83
C THR A 37 -3.00 6.78 -2.91
N CYS A 38 -3.74 5.69 -3.16
CA CYS A 38 -3.64 4.44 -2.41
C CYS A 38 -2.20 3.91 -2.35
N TYR A 39 -1.48 3.88 -3.47
CA TYR A 39 -0.11 3.40 -3.52
C TYR A 39 0.87 4.29 -2.75
N ALA A 40 0.70 5.62 -2.85
CA ALA A 40 1.54 6.56 -2.12
C ALA A 40 1.38 6.40 -0.61
N GLU A 41 0.15 6.25 -0.14
CA GLU A 41 -0.17 6.10 1.27
C GLU A 41 0.25 4.73 1.81
N LEU A 42 -0.02 3.64 1.09
CA LEU A 42 0.46 2.31 1.45
C LEU A 42 1.99 2.27 1.54
N ASN A 43 2.70 2.86 0.56
CA ASN A 43 4.16 2.89 0.58
C ASN A 43 4.70 3.73 1.75
N ARG A 44 4.09 4.88 2.03
CA ARG A 44 4.45 5.74 3.16
C ARG A 44 4.29 4.98 4.48
N ASP A 45 3.14 4.40 4.73
CA ASP A 45 2.81 3.84 6.04
C ASP A 45 3.59 2.53 6.28
N ALA A 46 3.86 1.75 5.22
CA ALA A 46 4.78 0.61 5.32
C ALA A 46 6.22 1.02 5.66
N ARG A 47 6.71 2.14 5.11
CA ARG A 47 8.04 2.70 5.47
C ARG A 47 8.04 3.23 6.90
N GLN A 48 6.98 3.90 7.32
CA GLN A 48 6.85 4.40 8.69
C GLN A 48 6.85 3.25 9.71
N PHE A 49 6.12 2.17 9.43
CA PHE A 49 6.15 0.99 10.29
C PHE A 49 7.53 0.33 10.33
N THR A 50 8.22 0.25 9.18
CA THR A 50 9.61 -0.25 9.10
C THR A 50 10.56 0.59 9.96
N THR A 51 10.43 1.92 9.92
CA THR A 51 11.23 2.84 10.75
C THR A 51 10.89 2.71 12.23
N ALA A 52 9.61 2.58 12.58
CA ALA A 52 9.18 2.39 13.96
C ALA A 52 9.74 1.09 14.56
N LEU A 53 9.75 -0.01 13.79
CA LEU A 53 10.39 -1.26 14.19
C LEU A 53 11.90 -1.09 14.43
N ASN A 54 12.60 -0.36 13.56
CA ASN A 54 14.03 -0.09 13.72
C ASN A 54 14.31 0.71 15.00
N HIS A 55 13.53 1.77 15.23
CA HIS A 55 13.61 2.59 16.42
C HIS A 55 13.33 1.77 17.68
N HIS A 56 12.29 0.94 17.68
CA HIS A 56 11.95 0.07 18.80
C HIS A 56 13.07 -0.90 19.15
N LEU A 57 13.66 -1.55 18.14
CA LEU A 57 14.83 -2.43 18.32
C LEU A 57 16.04 -1.68 18.90
N HIS A 58 16.23 -0.42 18.53
CA HIS A 58 17.31 0.42 19.06
C HIS A 58 17.09 0.75 20.54
N VAL A 59 15.90 1.24 20.92
CA VAL A 59 15.62 1.58 22.33
C VAL A 59 15.64 0.34 23.24
N MET A 60 15.17 -0.82 22.75
CA MET A 60 15.28 -2.11 23.43
C MET A 60 16.73 -2.46 23.78
N ARG A 61 17.69 -2.09 22.92
CA ARG A 61 19.12 -2.38 23.13
C ARG A 61 19.77 -1.42 24.13
N GLU A 62 19.39 -0.15 24.12
CA GLU A 62 20.14 0.89 24.85
C GLU A 62 19.59 1.16 26.25
N ARG A 63 18.27 1.32 26.39
CA ARG A 63 17.67 1.92 27.59
C ARG A 63 16.38 1.26 28.06
N GLY A 64 15.93 0.22 27.37
CA GLY A 64 14.58 -0.34 27.54
C GLY A 64 13.52 0.48 26.82
N VAL A 65 12.33 -0.10 26.68
CA VAL A 65 11.22 0.48 25.94
C VAL A 65 10.32 1.27 26.89
N GLY A 66 10.05 2.54 26.59
CA GLY A 66 9.05 3.33 27.31
C GLY A 66 7.67 3.28 26.64
N ASP A 67 6.64 3.71 27.36
CA ASP A 67 5.25 3.71 26.86
C ASP A 67 5.10 4.49 25.54
N SER A 68 5.78 5.63 25.39
CA SER A 68 5.76 6.40 24.15
C SER A 68 6.37 5.65 22.96
N ASP A 69 7.38 4.80 23.19
CA ASP A 69 8.00 4.00 22.14
C ASP A 69 7.03 2.89 21.67
N ILE A 70 6.31 2.29 22.62
CA ILE A 70 5.26 1.29 22.34
C ILE A 70 4.12 1.92 21.55
N GLU A 71 3.60 3.07 22.00
CA GLU A 71 2.52 3.79 21.32
C GLU A 71 2.90 4.16 19.89
N ALA A 72 4.13 4.64 19.67
CA ALA A 72 4.62 4.97 18.33
C ALA A 72 4.67 3.75 17.41
N LEU A 73 5.12 2.59 17.93
CA LEU A 73 5.16 1.34 17.17
C LEU A 73 3.75 0.85 16.82
N GLU A 74 2.83 0.82 17.79
CA GLU A 74 1.46 0.35 17.56
C GLU A 74 0.69 1.29 16.62
N ALA A 75 0.86 2.61 16.75
CA ALA A 75 0.25 3.58 15.85
C ALA A 75 0.72 3.38 14.40
N ALA A 76 2.02 3.15 14.19
CA ALA A 76 2.55 2.89 12.84
C ALA A 76 2.05 1.56 12.26
N LYS A 77 1.94 0.52 13.10
CA LYS A 77 1.36 -0.78 12.71
C LYS A 77 -0.10 -0.65 12.31
N ASP A 78 -0.91 0.06 13.09
CA ASP A 78 -2.34 0.24 12.83
C ASP A 78 -2.58 1.10 11.58
N ALA A 79 -1.80 2.17 11.38
CA ALA A 79 -1.84 2.95 10.15
C ALA A 79 -1.56 2.07 8.93
N HIS A 80 -0.47 1.28 8.96
CA HIS A 80 -0.15 0.36 7.88
C HIS A 80 -1.25 -0.68 7.63
N ARG A 81 -1.80 -1.28 8.70
CA ARG A 81 -2.91 -2.25 8.61
C ARG A 81 -4.15 -1.65 7.95
N GLY A 82 -4.49 -0.41 8.30
CA GLY A 82 -5.58 0.34 7.68
C GLY A 82 -5.35 0.52 6.18
N ARG A 83 -4.19 1.05 5.78
CA ARG A 83 -3.85 1.25 4.36
C ARG A 83 -3.78 -0.03 3.57
N TYR A 84 -3.26 -1.09 4.15
CA TYR A 84 -3.19 -2.39 3.49
C TYR A 84 -4.60 -2.92 3.20
N SER A 85 -5.53 -2.78 4.15
CA SER A 85 -6.93 -3.19 3.96
C SER A 85 -7.63 -2.36 2.88
N GLU A 86 -7.39 -1.05 2.83
CA GLU A 86 -7.88 -0.18 1.76
C GLU A 86 -7.29 -0.59 0.38
N ALA A 87 -5.99 -0.88 0.33
CA ALA A 87 -5.33 -1.31 -0.88
C ALA A 87 -5.90 -2.63 -1.43
N GLN A 88 -6.34 -3.56 -0.58
CA GLN A 88 -7.01 -4.79 -1.02
C GLN A 88 -8.30 -4.54 -1.82
N MET A 89 -8.91 -3.37 -1.68
CA MET A 89 -10.13 -2.99 -2.41
C MET A 89 -9.83 -2.24 -3.72
N ILE A 90 -8.63 -1.68 -3.87
CA ILE A 90 -8.29 -0.72 -4.94
C ILE A 90 -7.21 -1.28 -5.87
N ALA A 91 -6.20 -1.91 -5.31
CA ALA A 91 -5.01 -2.34 -6.04
C ALA A 91 -5.26 -3.64 -6.81
N PRO A 92 -4.66 -3.79 -8.01
CA PRO A 92 -4.73 -5.03 -8.77
C PRO A 92 -3.84 -6.12 -8.14
N ASP A 93 -4.10 -7.37 -8.51
CA ASP A 93 -3.46 -8.56 -7.95
C ASP A 93 -1.92 -8.51 -7.96
N GLU A 94 -1.31 -7.99 -9.03
CA GLU A 94 0.16 -7.90 -9.14
C GLU A 94 0.76 -6.98 -8.07
N VAL A 95 0.09 -5.86 -7.78
CA VAL A 95 0.50 -4.95 -6.69
C VAL A 95 0.22 -5.59 -5.33
N LEU A 96 -0.93 -6.25 -5.18
CA LEU A 96 -1.30 -6.93 -3.92
C LEU A 96 -0.36 -8.08 -3.56
N LYS A 97 0.17 -8.79 -4.55
CA LYS A 97 1.19 -9.83 -4.35
C LYS A 97 2.41 -9.26 -3.65
N GLN A 98 2.93 -8.13 -4.12
CA GLN A 98 4.08 -7.46 -3.50
C GLN A 98 3.74 -6.83 -2.15
N ALA A 99 2.56 -6.22 -2.04
CA ALA A 99 2.08 -5.66 -0.77
C ALA A 99 1.94 -6.73 0.31
N SER A 100 1.46 -7.93 -0.06
CA SER A 100 1.36 -9.08 0.84
C SER A 100 2.73 -9.54 1.35
N VAL A 101 3.75 -9.57 0.48
CA VAL A 101 5.13 -9.87 0.90
C VAL A 101 5.64 -8.87 1.93
N VAL A 102 5.43 -7.57 1.70
CA VAL A 102 5.79 -6.51 2.66
C VAL A 102 5.04 -6.68 3.98
N ASN A 103 3.72 -6.86 3.94
CA ASN A 103 2.88 -7.02 5.12
C ASN A 103 3.28 -8.27 5.95
N GLN A 104 3.57 -9.39 5.30
CA GLN A 104 4.05 -10.60 5.97
C GLN A 104 5.41 -10.39 6.63
N ALA A 105 6.35 -9.75 5.92
CA ALA A 105 7.68 -9.45 6.45
C ALA A 105 7.60 -8.52 7.68
N LEU A 106 6.79 -7.47 7.60
CA LEU A 106 6.55 -6.53 8.70
C LEU A 106 5.94 -7.23 9.93
N ASN A 107 4.89 -8.03 9.73
CA ASN A 107 4.25 -8.76 10.82
C ASN A 107 5.17 -9.82 11.44
N LYS A 108 6.04 -10.45 10.64
CA LYS A 108 7.06 -11.38 11.15
C LYS A 108 8.05 -10.66 12.07
N VAL A 109 8.60 -9.53 11.62
CA VAL A 109 9.54 -8.71 12.42
C VAL A 109 8.86 -8.21 13.69
N TYR A 110 7.64 -7.70 13.59
CA TYR A 110 6.86 -7.25 14.74
C TYR A 110 6.62 -8.37 15.76
N GLY A 111 6.20 -9.55 15.31
CA GLY A 111 6.00 -10.71 16.19
C GLY A 111 7.28 -11.10 16.92
N GLN A 112 8.40 -11.12 16.21
CA GLN A 112 9.72 -11.37 16.81
C GLN A 112 10.08 -10.29 17.85
N VAL A 113 9.88 -9.01 17.54
CA VAL A 113 10.12 -7.90 18.47
C VAL A 113 9.30 -8.07 19.75
N LYS A 114 8.00 -8.33 19.65
CA LYS A 114 7.13 -8.52 20.83
C LYS A 114 7.51 -9.76 21.64
N ARG A 115 8.01 -10.82 21.01
CA ARG A 115 8.53 -12.02 21.68
C ARG A 115 9.83 -11.75 22.46
N LEU A 116 10.73 -10.97 21.87
CA LEU A 116 11.95 -10.52 22.54
C LEU A 116 11.63 -9.60 23.72
N GLU A 117 10.71 -8.65 23.54
CA GLU A 117 10.28 -7.71 24.58
C GLU A 117 9.73 -8.42 25.83
N ARG A 118 8.95 -9.49 25.66
CA ARG A 118 8.40 -10.29 26.76
C ARG A 118 9.36 -11.35 27.33
N GLY A 119 10.59 -11.45 26.82
CA GLY A 119 11.57 -12.45 27.23
C GLY A 119 11.21 -13.90 26.85
N ALA A 120 10.40 -14.09 25.79
CA ALA A 120 10.00 -15.41 25.29
C ALA A 120 10.23 -15.54 23.77
N PRO A 121 11.50 -15.49 23.30
CA PRO A 121 11.87 -15.69 21.91
C PRO A 121 11.61 -17.13 21.45
N GLU A 122 11.26 -17.29 20.16
CA GLU A 122 11.27 -18.60 19.49
C GLU A 122 12.72 -19.04 19.17
N PRO A 123 12.97 -20.34 18.89
CA PRO A 123 14.29 -20.82 18.53
C PRO A 123 14.92 -20.04 17.36
N GLY A 124 16.11 -19.47 17.60
CA GLY A 124 16.84 -18.65 16.62
C GLY A 124 16.46 -17.16 16.60
N GLU A 125 15.48 -16.75 17.39
CA GLU A 125 15.15 -15.33 17.54
C GLU A 125 16.09 -14.64 18.52
N THR A 126 16.77 -13.61 18.02
CA THR A 126 17.66 -12.73 18.79
C THR A 126 17.44 -11.29 18.33
N MET A 127 17.98 -10.33 19.09
CA MET A 127 18.01 -8.92 18.66
C MET A 127 18.71 -8.75 17.30
N GLU A 128 19.73 -9.56 17.01
CA GLU A 128 20.46 -9.52 15.75
C GLU A 128 19.62 -10.08 14.59
N THR A 129 18.95 -11.22 14.79
CA THR A 129 18.09 -11.79 13.73
C THR A 129 16.87 -10.90 13.46
N ALA A 130 16.33 -10.22 14.47
CA ALA A 130 15.26 -9.24 14.32
C ALA A 130 15.71 -8.02 13.52
N ALA A 131 16.90 -7.47 13.84
CA ALA A 131 17.48 -6.36 13.11
C ALA A 131 17.76 -6.70 11.64
N ARG A 132 18.28 -7.91 11.37
CA ARG A 132 18.48 -8.41 10.00
C ARG A 132 17.16 -8.53 9.24
N ALA A 133 16.16 -9.18 9.84
CA ALA A 133 14.85 -9.33 9.22
C ALA A 133 14.19 -7.96 8.95
N GLN A 134 14.34 -7.00 9.86
CA GLN A 134 13.87 -5.62 9.68
C GLN A 134 14.59 -4.94 8.50
N TYR A 135 15.90 -5.13 8.35
CA TYR A 135 16.66 -4.57 7.23
C TYR A 135 16.20 -5.15 5.88
N GLU A 136 15.93 -6.46 5.81
CA GLU A 136 15.44 -7.15 4.60
C GLU A 136 14.08 -6.61 4.10
N VAL A 137 13.28 -5.98 4.97
CA VAL A 137 12.01 -5.34 4.57
C VAL A 137 12.24 -4.24 3.52
N TRP A 138 13.37 -3.55 3.54
CA TRP A 138 13.66 -2.47 2.59
C TRP A 138 13.70 -2.92 1.13
N ASP A 139 14.15 -4.15 0.87
CA ASP A 139 14.17 -4.71 -0.48
C ASP A 139 12.75 -5.07 -0.95
N ASN A 140 11.92 -5.62 -0.05
CA ASN A 140 10.50 -5.86 -0.33
C ASN A 140 9.75 -4.55 -0.62
N LEU A 141 10.03 -3.48 0.14
CA LEU A 141 9.48 -2.14 -0.10
C LEU A 141 9.89 -1.58 -1.46
N ARG A 142 11.14 -1.84 -1.89
CA ARG A 142 11.63 -1.43 -3.21
C ARG A 142 10.91 -2.18 -4.32
N ALA A 143 10.72 -3.50 -4.17
CA ALA A 143 10.00 -4.33 -5.13
C ALA A 143 8.52 -3.92 -5.27
N MET A 144 7.83 -3.69 -4.15
CA MET A 144 6.46 -3.19 -4.12
C MET A 144 6.34 -1.84 -4.84
N ARG A 145 7.23 -0.89 -4.52
CA ARG A 145 7.24 0.43 -5.17
C ARG A 145 7.48 0.34 -6.68
N THR A 146 8.39 -0.52 -7.12
CA THR A 146 8.65 -0.73 -8.55
C THR A 146 7.41 -1.23 -9.27
N THR A 147 6.71 -2.20 -8.68
CA THR A 147 5.48 -2.78 -9.23
C THR A 147 4.35 -1.75 -9.30
N MET A 148 4.14 -0.98 -8.22
CA MET A 148 3.19 0.14 -8.21
C MET A 148 3.47 1.16 -9.33
N ARG A 149 4.75 1.50 -9.55
CA ARG A 149 5.14 2.45 -10.61
C ARG A 149 4.92 1.89 -11.99
N GLN A 150 5.26 0.62 -12.21
CA GLN A 150 5.00 -0.05 -13.49
C GLN A 150 3.51 -0.08 -13.78
N GLU A 151 2.68 -0.41 -12.79
CA GLU A 151 1.21 -0.44 -12.95
C GLU A 151 0.65 0.94 -13.33
N LEU A 152 1.10 2.02 -12.68
CA LEU A 152 0.68 3.40 -13.00
C LEU A 152 1.18 3.91 -14.37
N VAL A 153 2.24 3.31 -14.91
CA VAL A 153 2.76 3.62 -16.26
C VAL A 153 2.05 2.79 -17.32
N VAL A 154 1.70 1.54 -17.00
CA VAL A 154 1.01 0.60 -17.88
C VAL A 154 -0.47 0.97 -18.07
N THR A 155 -1.06 1.84 -17.24
CA THR A 155 -2.28 2.59 -17.59
C THR A 155 -1.91 3.78 -18.49
N PRO A 156 -1.91 3.65 -19.83
CA PRO A 156 -1.56 4.75 -20.70
C PRO A 156 -2.74 5.71 -20.79
N GLU A 157 -2.44 6.97 -21.11
CA GLU A 157 -3.43 7.90 -21.64
C GLU A 157 -3.79 7.41 -23.05
N GLU A 158 -4.94 6.74 -23.18
CA GLU A 158 -5.64 6.62 -24.46
C GLU A 158 -6.80 7.63 -24.51
#